data_AF-A0A7Y0AJK6-F1
#
_entry.id   AF-A0A7Y0AJK6-F1
#
_cell.length_a   1.000
_cell.length_b   1.000
_cell.length_c   1.000
_cell.angle_alpha   90.00
_cell.angle_beta   90.00
_cell.angle_gamma   90.00
#
_symmetry.space_group_name_H-M   'P 1'
#
loop_
_entity.id
_entity.type
_entity.pdbx_description
1 polymer ?
#
loop_
_entity_poly.entity_id
_entity_poly.type
_entity_poly.pdbx_seq_one_letter_code
_entity_poly.pdbx_strand_id
1 'polypeptide(L)'
;MSQKKLTAEQSGELLKVLKNRFEKNMNRHKDLNWEKIQLKLEASPEKLWSLNEMEETEGEPDVVNYDKKTDEYLFFDCSPESPKRRSLCYDYQAWEARKANKPESNAIDKASEMGIELLTEEQYRQLQELGKFDLKTSSWVKTPANIRELGGAIFCDRRYNTVFMYHNGADSYYAARGFRGSLRV
;
A
#
# COMPACT_ATOMS: atom_id res chain seq x y z
N MET A 1 7.05 9.07 21.97
CA MET A 1 6.53 8.38 20.77
C MET A 1 5.03 8.58 20.76
N SER A 2 4.45 9.12 19.68
CA SER A 2 3.00 9.28 19.60
C SER A 2 2.34 7.89 19.65
N GLN A 3 1.27 7.72 20.42
CA GLN A 3 0.53 6.46 20.41
C GLN A 3 -0.14 6.33 19.02
N LYS A 4 0.24 5.31 18.25
CA LYS A 4 -0.39 4.96 16.95
C LYS A 4 -1.80 4.42 17.18
N LYS A 5 -2.72 5.29 17.60
CA LYS A 5 -4.09 4.94 17.98
C LYS A 5 -5.03 6.08 17.62
N LEU A 6 -6.16 5.74 17.03
CA LEU A 6 -7.24 6.65 16.71
C LEU A 6 -8.11 6.94 17.93
N THR A 7 -8.81 8.07 17.93
CA THR A 7 -9.92 8.28 18.87
C THR A 7 -11.05 7.29 18.58
N ALA A 8 -11.99 7.13 19.53
CA ALA A 8 -13.15 6.27 19.32
C ALA A 8 -14.03 6.74 18.15
N GLU A 9 -14.15 8.06 17.98
CA GLU A 9 -14.87 8.69 16.87
C GLU A 9 -14.21 8.37 15.53
N GLN A 10 -12.91 8.65 15.40
CA GLN A 10 -12.13 8.34 14.20
C GLN A 10 -12.17 6.85 13.84
N SER A 11 -12.04 5.97 14.85
CA SER A 11 -12.15 4.51 14.65
C SER A 11 -13.51 4.12 14.09
N GLY A 12 -14.60 4.68 14.66
CA GLY A 12 -15.96 4.41 14.21
C GLY A 12 -16.25 4.94 12.81
N GLU A 13 -15.70 6.09 12.44
CA GLU A 13 -15.79 6.63 11.08
C GLU A 13 -15.03 5.77 10.07
N LEU A 14 -13.79 5.41 10.38
CA LEU A 14 -12.98 4.55 9.51
C LEU A 14 -13.65 3.18 9.31
N LEU A 15 -14.15 2.55 10.37
CA LEU A 15 -14.85 1.26 10.27
C LEU A 15 -16.09 1.34 9.37
N LYS A 16 -16.84 2.45 9.40
CA LYS A 16 -17.96 2.67 8.47
C LYS A 16 -17.48 2.78 7.03
N VAL A 17 -16.40 3.54 6.78
CA VAL A 17 -15.81 3.68 5.44
C VAL A 17 -15.35 2.32 4.90
N LEU A 18 -14.58 1.57 5.70
CA LEU A 18 -14.09 0.25 5.33
C LEU A 18 -15.24 -0.75 5.09
N LYS A 19 -16.27 -0.76 5.95
CA LYS A 19 -17.45 -1.61 5.78
C LYS A 19 -18.17 -1.32 4.47
N ASN A 20 -18.48 -0.05 4.21
CA ASN A 20 -19.17 0.36 2.99
C ASN A 20 -18.36 -0.02 1.74
N ARG A 21 -17.03 0.11 1.80
CA ARG A 21 -16.13 -0.28 0.71
C ARG A 21 -16.12 -1.80 0.51
N PHE A 22 -16.01 -2.56 1.58
CA PHE A 22 -16.08 -4.03 1.56
C PHE A 22 -17.37 -4.51 0.90
N GLU A 23 -18.53 -3.99 1.33
CA GLU A 23 -19.84 -4.39 0.78
C GLU A 23 -19.98 -4.01 -0.71
N LYS A 24 -19.44 -2.85 -1.11
CA LYS A 24 -19.47 -2.40 -2.51
C LYS A 24 -18.56 -3.25 -3.42
N ASN A 25 -17.49 -3.83 -2.87
CA ASN A 25 -16.45 -4.53 -3.63
C ASN A 25 -16.45 -6.04 -3.38
N MET A 26 -17.59 -6.65 -3.04
CA MET A 26 -17.71 -8.10 -2.76
C MET A 26 -17.15 -9.01 -3.86
N ASN A 27 -16.98 -8.52 -5.09
CA ASN A 27 -16.30 -9.26 -6.14
C ASN A 27 -14.83 -9.57 -5.83
N ARG A 28 -14.18 -8.81 -4.94
CA ARG A 28 -12.78 -9.01 -4.51
C ARG A 28 -12.64 -10.07 -3.42
N HIS A 29 -13.70 -10.32 -2.64
CA HIS A 29 -13.64 -11.12 -1.40
C HIS A 29 -14.97 -11.86 -1.12
N LYS A 30 -15.46 -12.61 -2.10
CA LYS A 30 -16.79 -13.23 -2.09
C LYS A 30 -17.12 -14.08 -0.84
N ASP A 31 -16.11 -14.75 -0.28
CA ASP A 31 -16.29 -15.70 0.82
C ASP A 31 -15.91 -15.13 2.19
N LEU A 32 -15.56 -13.83 2.27
CA LEU A 32 -15.19 -13.20 3.53
C LEU A 32 -16.42 -12.60 4.22
N ASN A 33 -16.39 -12.57 5.56
CA ASN A 33 -17.43 -11.98 6.38
C ASN A 33 -16.86 -10.75 7.10
N TRP A 34 -17.48 -9.59 6.84
CA TRP A 34 -17.10 -8.32 7.45
C TRP A 34 -17.08 -8.36 8.98
N GLU A 35 -18.03 -9.02 9.64
CA GLU A 35 -18.10 -9.06 11.11
C GLU A 35 -16.83 -9.67 11.72
N LYS A 36 -16.26 -10.69 11.08
CA LYS A 36 -15.01 -11.32 11.54
C LYS A 36 -13.80 -10.39 11.36
N ILE A 37 -13.79 -9.63 10.26
CA ILE A 37 -12.74 -8.66 9.95
C ILE A 37 -12.80 -7.50 10.93
N GLN A 38 -14.00 -6.96 11.17
CA GLN A 38 -14.24 -5.89 12.12
C GLN A 38 -13.77 -6.25 13.53
N LEU A 39 -14.08 -7.46 14.02
CA LEU A 39 -13.61 -7.92 15.33
C LEU A 39 -12.07 -7.93 15.44
N LYS A 40 -11.36 -8.36 14.39
CA LYS A 40 -9.88 -8.29 14.38
C LYS A 40 -9.37 -6.85 14.36
N LEU A 41 -10.00 -5.98 13.57
CA LEU A 41 -9.64 -4.57 13.51
C LEU A 41 -9.82 -3.87 14.86
N GLU A 42 -10.96 -4.07 15.53
CA GLU A 42 -11.26 -3.50 16.84
C GLU A 42 -10.31 -4.01 17.94
N ALA A 43 -9.81 -5.24 17.80
CA ALA A 43 -8.81 -5.82 18.69
C ALA A 43 -7.37 -5.32 18.41
N SER A 44 -7.13 -4.63 17.28
CA SER A 44 -5.81 -4.16 16.84
C SER A 44 -5.79 -2.65 16.54
N PRO A 45 -5.81 -1.78 17.56
CA PRO A 45 -5.87 -0.32 17.38
C PRO A 45 -4.76 0.27 16.51
N GLU A 46 -3.57 -0.32 16.52
CA GLU A 46 -2.42 0.07 15.69
C GLU A 46 -2.62 -0.24 14.21
N LYS A 47 -3.37 -1.31 13.90
CA LYS A 47 -3.73 -1.68 12.53
C LYS A 47 -4.82 -0.76 11.98
N LEU A 48 -5.80 -0.41 12.82
CA LEU A 48 -6.78 0.63 12.50
C LEU A 48 -6.11 1.97 12.22
N TRP A 49 -5.13 2.37 13.05
CA TRP A 49 -4.34 3.57 12.78
C TRP A 49 -3.62 3.49 11.43
N SER A 50 -3.00 2.35 11.10
CA SER A 50 -2.30 2.16 9.82
C SER A 50 -3.25 2.25 8.62
N LEU A 51 -4.44 1.66 8.72
CA LEU A 51 -5.49 1.77 7.68
C LEU A 51 -6.00 3.21 7.54
N ASN A 52 -6.06 3.97 8.63
CA ASN A 52 -6.38 5.40 8.56
C ASN A 52 -5.34 6.15 7.75
N GLU A 53 -4.05 5.92 8.00
CA GLU A 53 -2.99 6.57 7.21
C GLU A 53 -3.08 6.21 5.72
N MET A 54 -3.42 4.96 5.40
CA MET A 54 -3.69 4.54 4.02
C MET A 54 -4.90 5.30 3.44
N GLU A 55 -5.98 5.45 4.20
CA GLU A 55 -7.18 6.19 3.79
C GLU A 55 -6.88 7.68 3.54
N GLU A 56 -6.21 8.36 4.47
CA GLU A 56 -5.84 9.78 4.40
C GLU A 56 -4.98 10.11 3.16
N THR A 57 -4.23 9.13 2.67
CA THR A 57 -3.42 9.25 1.46
C THR A 57 -4.14 8.77 0.19
N GLU A 58 -5.47 8.66 0.23
CA GLU A 58 -6.33 8.20 -0.87
C GLU A 58 -5.94 6.80 -1.38
N GLY A 59 -5.60 5.94 -0.42
CA GLY A 59 -5.26 4.55 -0.65
C GLY A 59 -6.45 3.66 -0.97
N GLU A 60 -7.62 4.02 -0.46
CA GLU A 60 -8.82 3.19 -0.44
C GLU A 60 -8.50 1.74 -0.02
N PRO A 61 -7.91 1.51 1.18
CA PRO A 61 -7.57 0.18 1.65
C PRO A 61 -8.79 -0.72 1.69
N ASP A 62 -8.63 -1.94 1.18
CA ASP A 62 -9.68 -2.96 1.11
C ASP A 62 -9.08 -4.35 1.34
N VAL A 63 -9.91 -5.29 1.78
CA VAL A 63 -9.48 -6.67 2.01
C VAL A 63 -9.37 -7.38 0.67
N VAL A 64 -8.22 -8.00 0.43
CA VAL A 64 -7.96 -8.71 -0.83
C VAL A 64 -7.79 -10.21 -0.64
N ASN A 65 -7.47 -10.65 0.58
CA ASN A 65 -7.24 -12.07 0.87
C ASN A 65 -7.35 -12.37 2.38
N TYR A 66 -7.42 -13.65 2.71
CA TYR A 66 -7.37 -14.17 4.07
C TYR A 66 -6.39 -15.34 4.14
N ASP A 67 -5.34 -15.19 4.95
CA ASP A 67 -4.34 -16.22 5.19
C ASP A 67 -4.78 -17.13 6.34
N LYS A 68 -5.33 -18.29 5.98
CA LYS A 68 -5.80 -19.29 6.96
C LYS A 68 -4.69 -19.85 7.85
N LYS A 69 -3.42 -19.76 7.45
CA LYS A 69 -2.30 -20.33 8.22
C LYS A 69 -1.94 -19.43 9.39
N THR A 70 -1.95 -18.12 9.17
CA THR A 70 -1.65 -17.12 10.20
C THR A 70 -2.90 -16.54 10.84
N ASP A 71 -4.08 -16.88 10.30
CA ASP A 71 -5.36 -16.28 10.67
C ASP A 71 -5.32 -14.75 10.51
N GLU A 72 -4.85 -14.26 9.36
CA GLU A 72 -4.71 -12.83 9.08
C GLU A 72 -5.47 -12.42 7.82
N TYR A 73 -6.13 -11.27 7.86
CA TYR A 73 -6.65 -10.59 6.68
C TYR A 73 -5.58 -9.73 6.04
N LEU A 74 -5.51 -9.78 4.71
CA LEU A 74 -4.59 -8.97 3.93
C LEU A 74 -5.33 -7.79 3.33
N PHE A 75 -4.88 -6.59 3.66
CA PHE A 75 -5.36 -5.33 3.10
C PHE A 75 -4.34 -4.73 2.14
N PHE A 76 -4.79 -4.28 0.97
CA PHE A 76 -4.00 -3.49 0.02
C PHE A 76 -4.66 -2.14 -0.26
N ASP A 77 -3.88 -1.14 -0.70
CA ASP A 77 -4.45 0.03 -1.36
C ASP A 77 -5.13 -0.37 -2.68
N CYS A 78 -6.43 -0.15 -2.76
CA CYS A 78 -7.26 -0.50 -3.89
C CYS A 78 -7.84 0.71 -4.61
N SER A 79 -7.23 1.89 -4.44
CA SER A 79 -7.56 3.08 -5.24
C SER A 79 -7.13 2.90 -6.70
N PRO A 80 -7.84 3.47 -7.69
CA PRO A 80 -7.58 3.22 -9.12
C PRO A 80 -6.16 3.54 -9.60
N GLU A 81 -5.52 4.53 -8.99
CA GLU A 81 -4.15 4.97 -9.29
C GLU A 81 -3.34 4.98 -8.00
N SER A 82 -2.01 4.95 -8.10
CA SER A 82 -1.12 4.92 -6.93
C SER A 82 -1.53 5.98 -5.89
N PRO A 83 -1.59 5.68 -4.59
CA PRO A 83 -2.07 6.63 -3.57
C PRO A 83 -1.30 7.97 -3.58
N LYS A 84 -1.86 9.03 -3.01
CA LYS A 84 -1.29 10.41 -2.97
C LYS A 84 -0.10 10.57 -2.02
N ARG A 85 0.82 9.61 -2.07
CA ARG A 85 2.14 9.58 -1.42
C ARG A 85 3.18 9.26 -2.50
N ARG A 86 3.29 10.20 -3.44
CA ARG A 86 4.05 10.09 -4.70
C ARG A 86 5.28 11.00 -4.69
N SER A 87 6.06 10.95 -5.78
CA SER A 87 7.28 11.76 -5.93
C SER A 87 8.36 11.43 -4.90
N LEU A 88 8.42 10.17 -4.49
CA LEU A 88 9.40 9.66 -3.53
C LEU A 88 10.43 8.80 -4.25
N CYS A 89 11.69 8.95 -3.85
CA CYS A 89 12.71 7.95 -4.17
C CYS A 89 12.47 6.67 -3.36
N TYR A 90 13.19 5.60 -3.66
CA TYR A 90 12.88 4.28 -3.13
C TYR A 90 13.12 4.17 -1.62
N ASP A 91 14.33 4.46 -1.14
CA ASP A 91 14.71 4.30 0.27
C ASP A 91 15.61 5.43 0.82
N TYR A 92 15.93 5.36 2.11
CA TYR A 92 16.73 6.37 2.80
C TYR A 92 18.11 6.59 2.18
N GLN A 93 18.83 5.53 1.82
CA GLN A 93 20.15 5.66 1.22
C GLN A 93 20.07 6.38 -0.13
N ALA A 94 19.05 6.08 -0.94
CA ALA A 94 18.81 6.77 -2.19
C ALA A 94 18.43 8.25 -1.98
N TRP A 95 17.64 8.54 -0.95
CA TRP A 95 17.28 9.89 -0.53
C TRP A 95 18.50 10.69 -0.07
N GLU A 96 19.37 10.08 0.75
CA GLU A 96 20.60 10.69 1.28
C GLU A 96 21.58 11.04 0.16
N ALA A 97 21.77 10.14 -0.81
CA ALA A 97 22.69 10.33 -1.93
C ALA A 97 22.33 11.50 -2.87
N ARG A 98 21.07 11.97 -2.85
CA ARG A 98 20.65 13.10 -3.70
C ARG A 98 21.18 14.44 -3.20
N LYS A 99 21.89 15.13 -4.08
CA LYS A 99 22.43 16.49 -3.85
C LYS A 99 21.50 17.61 -4.29
N ALA A 100 20.65 17.37 -5.29
CA ALA A 100 19.76 18.37 -5.88
C ALA A 100 18.38 17.75 -6.18
N ASN A 101 17.34 18.58 -6.05
CA ASN A 101 15.94 18.17 -6.16
C ASN A 101 15.69 16.93 -5.28
N LYS A 102 15.84 17.12 -3.97
CA LYS A 102 15.65 16.04 -3.00
C LYS A 102 14.14 15.94 -2.71
N PRO A 103 13.51 14.76 -2.87
CA PRO A 103 12.10 14.62 -2.57
C PRO A 103 11.87 14.77 -1.06
N GLU A 104 10.61 15.00 -0.67
CA GLU A 104 10.23 15.19 0.73
C GLU A 104 10.68 14.01 1.62
N SER A 105 10.56 12.78 1.10
CA SER A 105 10.97 11.56 1.80
C SER A 105 11.25 10.43 0.79
N ASN A 106 11.24 9.19 1.25
CA ASN A 106 11.35 7.96 0.46
C ASN A 106 10.21 6.98 0.74
N ALA A 107 9.98 6.05 -0.18
CA ALA A 107 8.83 5.15 -0.14
C ALA A 107 8.91 4.15 1.03
N ILE A 108 10.09 3.59 1.31
CA ILE A 108 10.27 2.61 2.38
C ILE A 108 10.02 3.22 3.76
N ASP A 109 10.63 4.37 4.05
CA ASP A 109 10.45 5.03 5.35
C ASP A 109 9.01 5.51 5.50
N LYS A 110 8.40 6.07 4.44
CA LYS A 110 7.00 6.50 4.48
C LYS A 110 6.06 5.34 4.78
N ALA A 111 6.28 4.16 4.19
CA ALA A 111 5.51 2.96 4.51
C ALA A 111 5.73 2.51 5.97
N SER A 112 6.98 2.52 6.43
CA SER A 112 7.35 2.16 7.82
C SER A 112 6.70 3.09 8.86
N GLU A 113 6.69 4.40 8.60
CA GLU A 113 5.99 5.40 9.42
C GLU A 113 4.51 5.02 9.58
N MET A 114 3.85 4.69 8.46
CA MET A 114 2.45 4.27 8.38
C MET A 114 2.19 2.86 8.94
N GLY A 115 3.23 2.08 9.27
CA GLY A 115 3.06 0.71 9.76
C GLY A 115 2.66 -0.31 8.69
N ILE A 116 2.96 -0.02 7.42
CA ILE A 116 2.62 -0.87 6.27
C ILE A 116 3.88 -1.27 5.50
N GLU A 117 3.77 -2.30 4.67
CA GLU A 117 4.85 -2.70 3.74
C GLU A 117 4.50 -2.29 2.31
N LEU A 118 5.50 -2.11 1.44
CA LEU A 118 5.26 -2.05 0.00
C LEU A 118 4.78 -3.42 -0.50
N LEU A 119 3.89 -3.42 -1.51
CA LEU A 119 3.56 -4.66 -2.21
C LEU A 119 4.82 -5.29 -2.83
N THR A 120 4.93 -6.61 -2.81
CA THR A 120 5.85 -7.33 -3.70
C THR A 120 5.35 -7.30 -5.15
N GLU A 121 6.17 -7.71 -6.12
CA GLU A 121 5.73 -7.84 -7.50
C GLU A 121 4.55 -8.83 -7.61
N GLU A 122 4.61 -9.95 -6.89
CA GLU A 122 3.56 -10.96 -6.88
C GLU A 122 2.25 -10.41 -6.31
N GLN A 123 2.33 -9.69 -5.18
CA GLN A 123 1.16 -9.03 -4.59
C GLN A 123 0.57 -7.95 -5.52
N TYR A 124 1.43 -7.21 -6.22
CA TYR A 124 0.98 -6.25 -7.23
C TYR A 124 0.25 -6.93 -8.37
N ARG A 125 0.74 -8.08 -8.86
CA ARG A 125 0.06 -8.88 -9.89
C ARG A 125 -1.28 -9.42 -9.39
N GLN A 126 -1.35 -9.91 -8.15
CA GLN A 126 -2.59 -10.36 -7.52
C GLN A 126 -3.62 -9.22 -7.45
N LEU A 127 -3.21 -8.02 -7.03
CA LEU A 127 -4.09 -6.85 -7.05
C LEU A 127 -4.70 -6.62 -8.44
N GLN A 128 -3.91 -6.79 -9.50
CA GLN A 128 -4.34 -6.56 -10.88
C GLN A 128 -5.33 -7.62 -11.42
N GLU A 129 -5.52 -8.73 -10.72
CA GLU A 129 -6.59 -9.70 -10.99
C GLU A 129 -7.95 -9.23 -10.45
N LEU A 130 -7.92 -8.38 -9.40
CA LEU A 130 -9.13 -7.85 -8.74
C LEU A 130 -9.72 -6.63 -9.44
N GLY A 131 -8.97 -6.02 -10.36
CA GLY A 131 -9.36 -4.79 -11.02
C GLY A 131 -8.27 -4.22 -11.92
N LYS A 132 -8.51 -3.03 -12.48
CA LYS A 132 -7.54 -2.30 -13.29
C LYS A 132 -6.97 -1.17 -12.45
N PHE A 133 -5.71 -1.28 -12.09
CA PHE A 133 -5.02 -0.30 -11.26
C PHE A 133 -3.79 0.27 -11.97
N ASP A 134 -3.41 1.49 -11.60
CA ASP A 134 -2.23 2.21 -12.12
C ASP A 134 -2.21 2.33 -13.65
N LEU A 135 -3.33 2.76 -14.24
CA LEU A 135 -3.44 2.96 -15.69
C LEU A 135 -2.79 4.26 -16.16
N LYS A 136 -2.56 5.21 -15.24
CA LYS A 136 -1.93 6.52 -15.53
C LYS A 136 -0.71 6.77 -14.64
N THR A 137 -0.55 5.99 -13.59
CA THR A 137 0.54 6.09 -12.63
C THR A 137 1.39 4.82 -12.63
N SER A 138 2.36 4.76 -11.73
CA SER A 138 3.18 3.59 -11.45
C SER A 138 3.44 3.50 -9.94
N SER A 139 3.78 2.31 -9.46
CA SER A 139 4.00 2.07 -8.04
C SER A 139 5.33 1.38 -7.80
N TRP A 140 6.15 1.89 -6.88
CA TRP A 140 7.25 1.13 -6.31
C TRP A 140 6.72 -0.16 -5.71
N VAL A 141 7.48 -1.24 -5.92
CA VAL A 141 7.25 -2.54 -5.28
C VAL A 141 8.51 -2.93 -4.52
N LYS A 142 8.39 -3.88 -3.59
CA LYS A 142 9.49 -4.37 -2.77
C LYS A 142 10.61 -4.88 -3.66
N THR A 143 11.72 -4.15 -3.69
CA THR A 143 12.87 -4.46 -4.54
C THR A 143 13.70 -5.57 -3.92
N PRO A 144 14.02 -6.65 -4.66
CA PRO A 144 14.95 -7.69 -4.23
C PRO A 144 16.33 -7.13 -3.83
N ALA A 145 16.91 -7.68 -2.77
CA ALA A 145 18.19 -7.21 -2.23
C ALA A 145 19.31 -7.20 -3.27
N ASN A 146 19.41 -8.25 -4.11
CA ASN A 146 20.42 -8.36 -5.16
C ASN A 146 20.31 -7.26 -6.25
N ILE A 147 19.11 -6.73 -6.52
CA ILE A 147 18.94 -5.57 -7.42
C ILE A 147 19.31 -4.29 -6.67
N ARG A 148 18.90 -4.19 -5.40
CA ARG A 148 19.11 -2.98 -4.61
C ARG A 148 20.58 -2.74 -4.26
N GLU A 149 21.35 -3.79 -3.98
CA GLU A 149 22.80 -3.73 -3.75
C GLU A 149 23.57 -3.16 -4.94
N LEU A 150 23.02 -3.32 -6.15
CA LEU A 150 23.56 -2.75 -7.39
C LEU A 150 23.04 -1.33 -7.70
N GLY A 151 22.28 -0.74 -6.77
CA GLY A 151 21.72 0.62 -6.88
C GLY A 151 20.36 0.72 -7.58
N GLY A 152 19.78 -0.41 -8.01
CA GLY A 152 18.49 -0.44 -8.69
C GLY A 152 17.28 -0.47 -7.74
N ALA A 153 16.12 -0.09 -8.26
CA ALA A 153 14.81 -0.31 -7.66
C ALA A 153 13.77 -0.66 -8.73
N ILE A 154 12.80 -1.50 -8.38
CA ILE A 154 11.75 -1.96 -9.31
C ILE A 154 10.39 -1.36 -9.00
N PHE A 155 9.61 -1.14 -10.06
CA PHE A 155 8.26 -0.59 -9.99
C PHE A 155 7.38 -1.21 -11.07
N CYS A 156 6.07 -1.14 -10.88
CA CYS A 156 5.10 -1.69 -11.80
C CYS A 156 4.07 -0.67 -12.27
N ASP A 157 3.50 -0.90 -13.45
CA ASP A 157 2.27 -0.26 -13.92
C ASP A 157 1.42 -1.24 -14.74
N ARG A 158 0.25 -0.79 -15.19
CA ARG A 158 -0.57 -1.52 -16.16
C ARG A 158 -0.76 -0.73 -17.45
N ARG A 159 -0.29 -1.26 -18.56
CA ARG A 159 -0.50 -0.71 -19.91
C ARG A 159 -0.96 -1.81 -20.84
N TYR A 160 -1.81 -1.48 -21.82
CA TYR A 160 -2.31 -2.47 -22.79
C TYR A 160 -2.89 -3.75 -22.14
N ASN A 161 -3.60 -3.58 -21.02
CA ASN A 161 -4.14 -4.67 -20.20
C ASN A 161 -3.09 -5.66 -19.66
N THR A 162 -1.83 -5.25 -19.59
CA THR A 162 -0.68 -6.07 -19.18
C THR A 162 0.04 -5.38 -18.02
N VAL A 163 0.44 -6.16 -17.03
CA VAL A 163 1.28 -5.68 -15.92
C VAL A 163 2.73 -5.71 -16.35
N PHE A 164 3.36 -4.55 -16.37
CA PHE A 164 4.77 -4.40 -16.67
C PHE A 164 5.56 -4.14 -15.39
N MET A 165 6.70 -4.81 -15.26
CA MET A 165 7.72 -4.48 -14.27
C MET A 165 8.86 -3.77 -14.99
N TYR A 166 9.36 -2.71 -14.37
CA TYR A 166 10.49 -1.92 -14.85
C TYR A 166 11.50 -1.73 -13.73
N HIS A 167 12.63 -1.11 -14.07
CA HIS A 167 13.68 -0.74 -13.15
C HIS A 167 14.10 0.72 -13.37
N ASN A 168 14.63 1.33 -12.32
CA ASN A 168 15.34 2.61 -12.34
C ASN A 168 16.43 2.59 -11.26
N GLY A 169 17.25 3.63 -11.18
CA GLY A 169 18.03 3.88 -9.98
C GLY A 169 17.11 4.12 -8.78
N ALA A 170 17.49 3.66 -7.59
CA ALA A 170 16.71 3.83 -6.36
C ALA A 170 16.43 5.30 -6.01
N ASP A 171 17.26 6.23 -6.50
CA ASP A 171 17.16 7.67 -6.28
C ASP A 171 16.25 8.40 -7.28
N SER A 172 15.78 7.69 -8.30
CA SER A 172 14.83 8.22 -9.29
C SER A 172 13.47 8.43 -8.66
N TYR A 173 12.76 9.49 -9.01
CA TYR A 173 11.38 9.71 -8.56
C TYR A 173 10.61 10.53 -9.60
N TYR A 174 9.29 10.31 -9.65
CA TYR A 174 8.42 10.92 -10.66
C TYR A 174 7.09 11.32 -10.02
N ALA A 175 6.49 12.41 -10.53
CA ALA A 175 5.20 12.91 -10.03
C ALA A 175 4.09 11.87 -10.08
N ALA A 176 4.12 10.98 -11.08
CA ALA A 176 3.16 9.91 -11.27
C ALA A 176 3.58 8.57 -10.64
N ARG A 177 4.62 8.55 -9.79
CA ARG A 177 5.07 7.34 -9.09
C ARG A 177 4.84 7.44 -7.59
N GLY A 178 4.03 6.52 -7.07
CA GLY A 178 3.83 6.32 -5.64
C GLY A 178 4.26 4.92 -5.21
N PHE A 179 3.59 4.39 -4.20
CA PHE A 179 3.68 3.00 -3.80
C PHE A 179 2.34 2.54 -3.23
N ARG A 180 2.04 1.25 -3.42
CA ARG A 180 0.90 0.60 -2.78
C ARG A 180 1.39 -0.15 -1.55
N GLY A 181 0.61 -0.05 -0.49
CA GLY A 181 0.81 -0.60 0.82
C GLY A 181 0.08 -1.93 0.99
N SER A 182 0.67 -2.78 1.83
CA SER A 182 0.13 -4.05 2.33
C SER A 182 0.12 -4.01 3.85
N LEU A 183 -1.00 -4.42 4.43
CA LEU A 183 -1.15 -4.58 5.87
C LEU A 183 -1.81 -5.93 6.18
N ARG A 184 -1.23 -6.66 7.13
CA ARG A 184 -1.82 -7.86 7.74
C ARG A 184 -2.50 -7.50 9.05
N VAL A 185 -3.72 -7.99 9.24
CA VAL A 185 -4.60 -7.76 10.41
C VAL A 185 -5.11 -9.07 10.96
#